data_AF-M0NM67-F1
#
_entry.id   AF-M0NM67-F1
#
_cell.length_a   1.000
_cell.length_b   1.000
_cell.length_c   1.000
_cell.angle_alpha   90.00
_cell.angle_beta   90.00
_cell.angle_gamma   90.00
#
_symmetry.space_group_name_H-M   'P 1'
#
loop_
_entity.id
_entity.type
_entity.pdbx_description
1 polymer ?
#
loop_
_entity_poly.entity_id
_entity_poly.type
_entity_poly.pdbx_seq_one_letter_code
_entity_poly.pdbx_strand_id
1 'polypeptide(L)'
;MASLRDLGLSEYEARAYRALLRTGPTTAKDLSRASEVPMGRIYDVLNSLEQHSLVRSQAASRPKKYVAVEPDAALDRLLDEKKQELQTQAEQYESVVDDLSTELDAGEPVDGQFWTAAVGAEEATDLLLERIAAAERRVVVVAGAPATGFDLGTIGERVTAELEAALDRGVEIRVLLSPATVDELPRSVGRRYTSELADMEGFEVRTIPGIDGTFNVFDEIEVCIEVPHPLSADEPFAMIDVKDIEFATSVKDQFEPRWAEAEPLTFG
;
A
#
# COMPACT_ATOMS: atom_id res chain seq x y z
N MET A 1 -16.11 -26.11 -0.45
CA MET A 1 -16.40 -26.36 0.99
C MET A 1 -15.11 -26.22 1.75
N ALA A 2 -15.11 -25.57 2.91
CA ALA A 2 -13.92 -25.38 3.73
C ALA A 2 -13.28 -26.71 4.16
N SER A 3 -11.95 -26.76 4.18
CA SER A 3 -11.16 -27.94 4.47
C SER A 3 -10.03 -27.63 5.44
N LEU A 4 -9.65 -28.60 6.30
CA LEU A 4 -8.44 -28.49 7.13
C LEU A 4 -7.16 -28.34 6.30
N ARG A 5 -7.22 -28.72 5.01
CA ARG A 5 -6.14 -28.50 4.06
C ARG A 5 -5.91 -27.03 3.74
N ASP A 6 -6.97 -26.23 3.79
CA ASP A 6 -6.89 -24.79 3.57
C ASP A 6 -6.13 -24.10 4.72
N LEU A 7 -6.05 -24.76 5.87
CA LEU A 7 -5.29 -24.34 7.05
C LEU A 7 -3.95 -25.08 7.20
N GLY A 8 -3.44 -25.71 6.13
CA GLY A 8 -2.07 -26.24 6.10
C GLY A 8 -1.90 -27.72 6.40
N LEU A 9 -2.96 -28.46 6.75
CA LEU A 9 -2.84 -29.91 6.92
C LEU A 9 -2.78 -30.64 5.58
N SER A 10 -1.96 -31.69 5.52
CA SER A 10 -2.02 -32.68 4.45
C SER A 10 -3.33 -33.49 4.50
N GLU A 11 -3.62 -34.20 3.42
CA GLU A 11 -4.78 -35.07 3.34
C GLU A 11 -4.75 -36.19 4.41
N TYR A 12 -3.56 -36.71 4.72
CA TYR A 12 -3.42 -37.78 5.71
C TYR A 12 -3.63 -37.27 7.14
N GLU A 13 -3.10 -36.09 7.45
CA GLU A 13 -3.30 -35.41 8.73
C GLU A 13 -4.78 -35.08 8.95
N ALA A 14 -5.44 -34.49 7.94
CA ALA A 14 -6.86 -34.18 8.01
C ALA A 14 -7.73 -35.44 8.26
N ARG A 15 -7.41 -36.56 7.58
CA ARG A 15 -8.12 -37.85 7.79
C ARG A 15 -7.85 -38.43 9.17
N ALA A 16 -6.59 -38.43 9.62
CA ALA A 16 -6.22 -38.96 10.94
C ALA A 16 -6.84 -38.15 12.08
N TYR A 17 -6.80 -36.81 12.00
CA TYR A 17 -7.41 -35.93 13.00
C TYR A 17 -8.93 -36.13 13.10
N ARG A 18 -9.63 -36.18 11.96
CA ARG A 18 -11.08 -36.49 11.92
C ARG A 18 -11.41 -37.89 12.45
N ALA A 19 -10.54 -38.87 12.23
CA ALA A 19 -10.71 -40.21 12.78
C ALA A 19 -10.52 -40.22 14.31
N LEU A 20 -9.55 -39.48 14.84
CA LEU A 20 -9.36 -39.32 16.29
C LEU A 20 -10.55 -38.65 16.98
N LEU A 21 -11.12 -37.60 16.39
CA LEU A 21 -12.33 -36.96 16.92
C LEU A 21 -13.53 -37.93 17.02
N ARG A 22 -13.66 -38.85 16.07
CA ARG A 22 -14.76 -39.84 16.04
C ARG A 22 -14.53 -41.04 16.93
N THR A 23 -13.30 -41.51 17.03
CA THR A 23 -12.97 -42.76 17.74
C THR A 23 -12.53 -42.54 19.19
N GLY A 24 -12.15 -41.32 19.56
CA GLY A 24 -11.59 -41.00 20.86
C GLY A 24 -10.19 -41.60 21.05
N PRO A 25 -9.73 -41.77 22.31
CA PRO A 25 -8.39 -42.27 22.61
C PRO A 25 -8.11 -43.66 22.03
N THR A 26 -7.22 -43.76 21.05
CA THR A 26 -6.98 -44.99 20.29
C THR A 26 -5.49 -45.23 20.02
N THR A 27 -5.12 -46.43 19.55
CA THR A 27 -3.73 -46.77 19.21
C THR A 27 -3.40 -46.37 17.77
N ALA A 28 -2.13 -46.19 17.42
CA ALA A 28 -1.73 -45.89 16.04
C ALA A 28 -2.21 -46.95 15.03
N LYS A 29 -2.23 -48.24 15.44
CA LYS A 29 -2.71 -49.36 14.61
C LYS A 29 -4.20 -49.24 14.32
N ASP A 30 -4.99 -48.93 15.33
CA ASP A 30 -6.44 -48.78 15.19
C ASP A 30 -6.79 -47.49 14.46
N LEU A 31 -6.02 -46.42 14.69
CA LEU A 31 -6.17 -45.16 13.95
C LEU A 31 -5.86 -45.33 12.46
N SER A 32 -4.80 -46.05 12.10
CA SER A 32 -4.47 -46.34 10.69
C SER A 32 -5.64 -47.00 9.97
N ARG A 33 -6.33 -47.94 10.62
CA ARG A 33 -7.53 -48.60 10.08
C ARG A 33 -8.71 -47.63 9.97
N ALA A 34 -8.97 -46.83 11.00
CA ALA A 34 -10.13 -45.92 11.06
C ALA A 34 -9.99 -44.67 10.17
N SER A 35 -8.75 -44.25 9.87
CA SER A 35 -8.44 -43.07 9.06
C SER A 35 -8.09 -43.41 7.61
N GLU A 36 -7.93 -44.69 7.29
CA GLU A 36 -7.42 -45.17 5.99
C GLU A 36 -6.04 -44.61 5.62
N VAL A 37 -5.29 -44.16 6.63
CA VAL A 37 -3.88 -43.76 6.49
C VAL A 37 -3.02 -45.01 6.61
N PRO A 38 -2.14 -45.32 5.63
CA PRO A 38 -1.29 -46.51 5.68
C PRO A 38 -0.45 -46.60 6.95
N MET A 39 -0.28 -47.82 7.49
CA MET A 39 0.48 -48.04 8.72
C MET A 39 1.93 -47.52 8.64
N GLY A 40 2.54 -47.55 7.45
CA GLY A 40 3.87 -47.00 7.23
C GLY A 40 3.97 -45.46 7.37
N ARG A 41 2.85 -44.75 7.36
CA ARG A 41 2.78 -43.28 7.44
C ARG A 41 2.10 -42.77 8.71
N ILE A 42 1.41 -43.63 9.47
CA ILE A 42 0.58 -43.16 10.58
C ILE A 42 1.40 -42.52 11.71
N TYR A 43 2.61 -43.00 11.95
CA TYR A 43 3.48 -42.40 12.98
C TYR A 43 4.01 -41.03 12.54
N ASP A 44 4.39 -40.86 11.28
CA ASP A 44 4.79 -39.55 10.73
C ASP A 44 3.64 -38.54 10.85
N VAL A 45 2.44 -38.96 10.48
CA VAL A 45 1.22 -38.14 10.58
C VAL A 45 0.91 -37.78 12.04
N LEU A 46 0.99 -38.74 12.96
CA LEU A 46 0.77 -38.48 14.39
C LEU A 46 1.83 -37.55 14.97
N ASN A 47 3.09 -37.68 14.56
CA ASN A 47 4.17 -36.79 14.99
C ASN A 47 3.94 -35.36 14.47
N SER A 48 3.56 -35.21 13.21
CA SER A 48 3.21 -33.91 12.62
C SER A 48 2.01 -33.28 13.35
N LEU A 49 0.93 -34.04 13.54
CA LEU A 49 -0.23 -33.56 14.31
C LEU A 49 0.13 -33.22 15.78
N GLU A 50 1.09 -33.90 16.40
CA GLU A 50 1.61 -33.53 17.71
C GLU A 50 2.42 -32.22 17.67
N GLN A 51 3.22 -31.99 16.61
CA GLN A 51 3.98 -30.74 16.40
C GLN A 51 3.04 -29.54 16.24
N HIS A 52 1.99 -29.68 15.43
CA HIS A 52 0.90 -28.69 15.32
C HIS A 52 0.02 -28.62 16.59
N SER A 53 0.34 -29.39 17.64
CA SER A 53 -0.44 -29.45 18.88
C SER A 53 -1.92 -29.83 18.67
N LEU A 54 -2.23 -30.63 17.66
CA LEU A 54 -3.58 -31.10 17.35
C LEU A 54 -3.88 -32.47 17.97
N VAL A 55 -2.84 -33.18 18.39
CA VAL A 55 -2.95 -34.48 19.04
C VAL A 55 -2.15 -34.48 20.35
N ARG A 56 -2.63 -35.26 21.32
CA ARG A 56 -1.92 -35.60 22.54
C ARG A 56 -1.73 -37.10 22.59
N SER A 57 -0.61 -37.53 23.16
CA SER A 57 -0.39 -38.94 23.41
C SER A 57 -0.18 -39.27 24.87
N GLN A 58 -0.64 -40.46 25.24
CA GLN A 58 -0.48 -41.03 26.56
C GLN A 58 0.64 -42.07 26.51
N ALA A 59 1.88 -41.61 26.69
CA ALA A 59 3.08 -42.45 26.61
C ALA A 59 3.13 -43.57 27.67
N ALA A 60 2.44 -43.41 28.80
CA ALA A 60 2.33 -44.42 29.86
C ALA A 60 1.43 -45.62 29.47
N SER A 61 0.63 -45.50 28.41
CA SER A 61 -0.20 -46.60 27.92
C SER A 61 0.62 -47.59 27.08
N ARG A 62 0.37 -48.89 27.25
CA ARG A 62 0.93 -49.96 26.40
C ARG A 62 -0.21 -50.75 25.77
N PRO A 63 -0.52 -50.56 24.47
CA PRO A 63 0.16 -49.70 23.48
C PRO A 63 -0.08 -48.19 23.72
N LYS A 64 0.81 -47.33 23.19
CA LYS A 64 0.68 -45.85 23.23
C LYS A 64 -0.65 -45.45 22.60
N LYS A 65 -1.40 -44.60 23.32
CA LYS A 65 -2.69 -44.06 22.86
C LYS A 65 -2.56 -42.60 22.46
N TYR A 66 -3.39 -42.19 21.51
CA TYR A 66 -3.46 -40.84 20.94
C TYR A 66 -4.90 -40.35 21.03
N VAL A 67 -5.06 -39.06 21.31
CA VAL A 67 -6.36 -38.39 21.37
C VAL A 67 -6.26 -37.05 20.65
N ALA A 68 -7.31 -36.68 19.92
CA ALA A 68 -7.40 -35.36 19.30
C ALA A 68 -7.57 -34.28 20.38
N VAL A 69 -7.02 -33.10 20.10
CA VAL A 69 -7.44 -31.87 20.76
C VAL A 69 -8.84 -31.49 20.25
N GLU A 70 -9.60 -30.75 21.05
CA GLU A 70 -10.92 -30.26 20.66
C GLU A 70 -10.88 -29.41 19.39
N PRO A 71 -11.89 -29.50 18.50
CA PRO A 71 -11.92 -28.83 17.21
C PRO A 71 -11.66 -27.32 17.28
N ASP A 72 -12.28 -26.60 18.21
CA ASP A 72 -12.14 -25.14 18.30
C ASP A 72 -10.68 -24.75 18.57
N ALA A 73 -10.07 -25.36 19.60
CA ALA A 73 -8.67 -25.10 19.94
C ALA A 73 -7.68 -25.55 18.84
N ALA A 74 -8.03 -26.59 18.07
CA ALA A 74 -7.22 -27.05 16.95
C ALA A 74 -7.31 -26.09 15.75
N LEU A 75 -8.50 -25.57 15.44
CA LEU A 75 -8.71 -24.61 14.37
C LEU A 75 -8.06 -23.27 14.69
N ASP A 76 -8.15 -22.78 15.93
CA ASP A 76 -7.48 -21.56 16.38
C ASP A 76 -5.97 -21.68 16.21
N ARG A 77 -5.37 -22.81 16.63
CA ARG A 77 -3.93 -23.06 16.47
C ARG A 77 -3.48 -23.05 15.01
N LEU A 78 -4.22 -23.74 14.15
CA LEU A 78 -3.91 -23.78 12.72
C LEU A 78 -4.06 -22.41 12.07
N LEU A 79 -5.06 -21.63 12.46
CA LEU A 79 -5.24 -20.28 11.97
C LEU A 79 -4.10 -19.36 12.42
N ASP A 80 -3.70 -19.42 13.68
CA ASP A 80 -2.60 -18.61 14.22
C ASP A 80 -1.27 -18.96 13.56
N GLU A 81 -0.99 -20.25 13.36
CA GLU A 81 0.19 -20.73 12.63
C GLU A 81 0.20 -20.20 11.19
N LYS A 82 -0.95 -20.24 10.50
CA LYS A 82 -1.06 -19.68 9.14
C LYS A 82 -0.88 -18.18 9.08
N LYS A 83 -1.42 -17.44 10.06
CA LYS A 83 -1.20 -15.98 10.14
C LYS A 83 0.27 -15.64 10.34
N GLN A 84 0.97 -16.38 11.22
CA GLN A 84 2.40 -16.19 11.45
C GLN A 84 3.22 -16.49 10.19
N GLU A 85 2.94 -17.60 9.50
CA GLU A 85 3.60 -17.94 8.23
C GLU A 85 3.45 -16.83 7.18
N LEU A 86 2.22 -16.32 6.99
CA LEU A 86 1.95 -15.24 6.05
C LEU A 86 2.63 -13.92 6.46
N GLN A 87 2.67 -13.62 7.76
CA GLN A 87 3.36 -12.44 8.25
C GLN A 87 4.86 -12.50 7.98
N THR A 88 5.52 -13.62 8.30
CA THR A 88 6.95 -13.82 8.01
C THR A 88 7.24 -13.73 6.52
N GLN A 89 6.34 -14.24 5.67
CA GLN A 89 6.48 -14.13 4.22
C GLN A 89 6.34 -12.68 3.74
N ALA A 90 5.43 -11.90 4.32
CA ALA A 90 5.29 -10.47 4.01
C ALA A 90 6.55 -9.68 4.39
N GLU A 91 7.05 -9.87 5.62
CA GLU A 91 8.29 -9.25 6.11
C GLU A 91 9.50 -9.61 5.20
N GLN A 92 9.55 -10.84 4.70
CA GLN A 92 10.58 -11.25 3.73
C GLN A 92 10.48 -10.48 2.40
N TYR A 93 9.27 -10.26 1.89
CA TYR A 93 9.07 -9.51 0.65
C TYR A 93 9.39 -8.03 0.81
N GLU A 94 9.05 -7.43 1.95
CA GLU A 94 9.42 -6.05 2.28
C GLU A 94 10.95 -5.87 2.25
N SER A 95 11.70 -6.77 2.89
CA SER A 95 13.17 -6.75 2.85
C SER A 95 13.73 -6.89 1.42
N VAL A 96 13.11 -7.69 0.55
CA VAL A 96 13.54 -7.82 -0.84
C VAL A 96 13.31 -6.51 -1.62
N VAL A 97 12.21 -5.81 -1.35
CA VAL A 97 11.92 -4.51 -1.97
C VAL A 97 12.96 -3.47 -1.54
N ASP A 98 13.30 -3.40 -0.26
CA ASP A 98 14.31 -2.47 0.27
C ASP A 98 15.70 -2.69 -0.37
N ASP A 99 16.12 -3.96 -0.47
CA ASP A 99 17.37 -4.34 -1.11
C ASP A 99 17.39 -3.95 -2.60
N LEU A 100 16.28 -4.21 -3.30
CA LEU A 100 16.15 -3.89 -4.73
C LEU A 100 16.07 -2.39 -5.00
N SER A 101 15.40 -1.61 -4.14
CA SER A 101 15.36 -0.14 -4.30
C SER A 101 16.78 0.42 -4.30
N THR A 102 17.61 -0.01 -3.33
CA THR A 102 19.00 0.43 -3.22
C THR A 102 19.84 0.03 -4.45
N GLU A 103 19.64 -1.18 -4.97
CA GLU A 103 20.36 -1.66 -6.17
C GLU A 103 19.94 -0.90 -7.44
N LEU A 104 18.64 -0.63 -7.59
CA LEU A 104 18.09 0.01 -8.79
C LEU A 104 18.31 1.53 -8.81
N ASP A 105 18.35 2.18 -7.64
CA ASP A 105 18.67 3.61 -7.51
C ASP A 105 20.15 3.92 -7.79
N ALA A 106 21.02 2.91 -7.80
CA ALA A 106 22.43 3.06 -8.15
C ALA A 106 22.68 3.30 -9.66
N GLY A 107 21.62 3.33 -10.48
CA GLY A 107 21.72 3.77 -11.87
C GLY A 107 22.11 5.25 -11.95
N GLU A 108 23.15 5.57 -12.74
CA GLU A 108 23.49 6.95 -13.05
C GLU A 108 22.25 7.69 -13.56
N PRO A 109 21.97 8.92 -13.08
CA PRO A 109 20.91 9.73 -13.62
C PRO A 109 21.06 9.79 -15.12
N VAL A 110 19.98 9.51 -15.86
CA VAL A 110 20.00 9.60 -17.32
C VAL A 110 20.33 11.05 -17.67
N ASP A 111 21.58 11.31 -18.07
CA ASP A 111 22.02 12.60 -18.58
C ASP A 111 21.31 12.83 -19.93
N GLY A 112 20.14 13.47 -19.86
CA GLY A 112 19.32 13.83 -21.00
C GLY A 112 17.96 14.36 -20.57
N GLN A 113 17.39 15.28 -21.36
CA GLN A 113 16.00 15.71 -21.22
C GLN A 113 15.09 14.50 -21.47
N PHE A 114 14.74 13.79 -20.42
CA PHE A 114 13.87 12.63 -20.48
C PHE A 114 12.49 13.07 -20.04
N TRP A 115 11.51 12.86 -20.92
CA TRP A 115 10.11 13.08 -20.58
C TRP A 115 9.35 11.78 -20.74
N THR A 116 8.42 11.54 -19.82
CA THR A 116 7.44 10.47 -19.91
C THR A 116 6.05 11.09 -20.01
N ALA A 117 5.10 10.34 -20.55
CA ALA A 117 3.71 10.78 -20.60
C ALA A 117 2.80 9.60 -20.23
N ALA A 118 1.94 9.84 -19.25
CA ALA A 118 0.82 8.97 -18.91
C ALA A 118 -0.43 9.52 -19.57
N VAL A 119 -1.16 8.72 -20.33
CA VAL A 119 -2.38 9.13 -21.06
C VAL A 119 -3.57 8.45 -20.41
N GLY A 120 -4.59 9.23 -20.04
CA GLY A 120 -5.74 8.76 -19.27
C GLY A 120 -5.74 9.28 -17.83
N ALA A 121 -6.93 9.37 -17.24
CA ALA A 121 -7.13 9.88 -15.89
C ALA A 121 -6.43 9.04 -14.81
N GLU A 122 -6.55 7.71 -14.92
CA GLU A 122 -5.99 6.77 -13.95
C GLU A 122 -4.47 6.78 -14.02
N GLU A 123 -3.90 6.64 -15.22
CA GLU A 123 -2.46 6.64 -15.43
C GLU A 123 -1.81 7.99 -15.06
N ALA A 124 -2.47 9.10 -15.36
CA ALA A 124 -2.00 10.43 -14.93
C ALA A 124 -2.01 10.57 -13.41
N THR A 125 -3.01 10.00 -12.73
CA THR A 125 -3.09 9.99 -11.28
C THR A 125 -1.98 9.14 -10.68
N ASP A 126 -1.78 7.94 -11.21
CA ASP A 126 -0.77 7.01 -10.71
C ASP A 126 0.65 7.59 -10.88
N LEU A 127 0.93 8.23 -12.02
CA LEU A 127 2.17 8.96 -12.23
C LEU A 127 2.36 10.06 -11.18
N LEU A 128 1.34 10.89 -10.91
CA LEU A 128 1.43 11.94 -9.90
C LEU A 128 1.75 11.38 -8.51
N LEU A 129 1.05 10.32 -8.08
CA LEU A 129 1.25 9.71 -6.78
C LEU A 129 2.63 9.07 -6.67
N GLU A 130 3.10 8.41 -7.73
CA GLU A 130 4.45 7.85 -7.80
C GLU A 130 5.52 8.93 -7.61
N ARG A 131 5.35 10.10 -8.25
CA ARG A 131 6.29 11.22 -8.10
C ARG A 131 6.27 11.84 -6.70
N ILE A 132 5.09 11.96 -6.07
CA ILE A 132 4.98 12.42 -4.66
C ILE A 132 5.68 11.42 -3.72
N ALA A 133 5.50 10.12 -3.95
CA ALA A 133 6.13 9.07 -3.16
C ALA A 133 7.66 9.06 -3.31
N ALA A 134 8.17 9.38 -4.49
CA ALA A 134 9.62 9.43 -4.79
C ALA A 134 10.32 10.71 -4.29
N ALA A 135 9.59 11.78 -4.00
CA ALA A 135 10.20 13.05 -3.58
C ALA A 135 10.90 12.94 -2.22
N GLU A 136 12.09 13.56 -2.12
CA GLU A 136 12.98 13.48 -0.96
C GLU A 136 13.14 14.82 -0.20
N ARG A 137 12.97 15.96 -0.88
CA ARG A 137 13.28 17.28 -0.31
C ARG A 137 12.11 18.25 -0.35
N ARG A 138 11.48 18.41 -1.51
CA ARG A 138 10.40 19.39 -1.69
C ARG A 138 9.42 18.98 -2.77
N VAL A 139 8.13 19.18 -2.49
CA VAL A 139 7.03 19.11 -3.46
C VAL A 139 6.35 20.47 -3.55
N VAL A 140 6.23 20.99 -4.78
CA VAL A 140 5.36 22.14 -5.08
C VAL A 140 4.18 21.62 -5.88
N VAL A 141 2.97 21.89 -5.40
CA VAL A 141 1.71 21.56 -6.07
C VAL A 141 1.05 22.87 -6.49
N VAL A 142 0.79 23.05 -7.78
CA VAL A 142 0.02 24.18 -8.30
C VAL A 142 -1.22 23.66 -8.99
N ALA A 143 -2.40 24.02 -8.49
CA ALA A 143 -3.68 23.68 -9.09
C ALA A 143 -4.43 24.95 -9.51
N GLY A 144 -4.44 25.20 -10.81
CA GLY A 144 -5.11 26.32 -11.46
C GLY A 144 -6.58 26.02 -11.80
N ALA A 145 -7.24 27.03 -12.37
CA ALA A 145 -8.60 26.91 -12.89
C ALA A 145 -8.66 27.11 -14.42
N PRO A 146 -9.56 26.42 -15.15
CA PRO A 146 -10.46 25.39 -14.63
C PRO A 146 -9.65 24.24 -14.02
N ALA A 147 -10.17 23.59 -12.97
CA ALA A 147 -9.52 22.43 -12.37
C ALA A 147 -9.63 21.29 -13.38
N THR A 148 -8.79 21.33 -14.41
CA THR A 148 -8.99 20.57 -15.64
C THR A 148 -8.48 19.17 -15.49
N GLY A 149 -9.21 18.34 -14.75
CA GLY A 149 -9.19 16.92 -15.00
C GLY A 149 -9.30 16.04 -13.77
N PHE A 150 -8.61 16.35 -12.69
CA PHE A 150 -8.71 15.46 -11.54
C PHE A 150 -10.04 15.64 -10.82
N ASP A 151 -10.83 14.56 -10.69
CA ASP A 151 -11.93 14.49 -9.74
C ASP A 151 -11.38 14.79 -8.33
N LEU A 152 -11.50 16.04 -7.91
CA LEU A 152 -10.97 16.54 -6.64
C LEU A 152 -11.56 15.76 -5.44
N GLY A 153 -12.72 15.12 -5.62
CA GLY A 153 -13.30 14.14 -4.71
C GLY A 153 -12.41 12.92 -4.52
N THR A 154 -12.35 12.07 -5.55
CA THR A 154 -11.67 10.78 -5.46
C THR A 154 -10.15 10.92 -5.40
N ILE A 155 -9.59 11.85 -6.17
CA ILE A 155 -8.15 12.01 -6.33
C ILE A 155 -7.57 12.89 -5.24
N GLY A 156 -8.30 13.93 -4.81
CA GLY A 156 -7.85 14.79 -3.72
C GLY A 156 -7.61 14.01 -2.42
N GLU A 157 -8.42 13.00 -2.11
CA GLU A 157 -8.19 12.14 -0.93
C GLU A 157 -6.92 11.29 -1.05
N ARG A 158 -6.63 10.75 -2.24
CA ARG A 158 -5.39 10.00 -2.52
C ARG A 158 -4.16 10.90 -2.45
N VAL A 159 -4.22 12.06 -3.11
CA VAL A 159 -3.13 13.04 -3.14
C VAL A 159 -2.83 13.55 -1.74
N THR A 160 -3.85 13.94 -0.95
CA THR A 160 -3.61 14.41 0.42
C THR A 160 -2.99 13.34 1.33
N ALA A 161 -3.34 12.07 1.14
CA ALA A 161 -2.71 10.98 1.89
C ALA A 161 -1.22 10.79 1.50
N GLU A 162 -0.87 10.89 0.22
CA GLU A 162 0.53 10.81 -0.21
C GLU A 162 1.34 12.04 0.23
N LEU A 163 0.73 13.24 0.25
CA LEU A 163 1.37 14.43 0.81
C LEU A 163 1.63 14.28 2.32
N GLU A 164 0.69 13.71 3.07
CA GLU A 164 0.88 13.37 4.50
C GLU A 164 2.07 12.43 4.68
N ALA A 165 2.12 11.36 3.90
CA ALA A 165 3.23 10.40 3.92
C ALA A 165 4.58 11.04 3.55
N ALA A 166 4.59 12.02 2.63
CA ALA A 166 5.80 12.77 2.28
C ALA A 166 6.25 13.71 3.41
N LEU A 167 5.32 14.38 4.09
CA LEU A 167 5.63 15.19 5.28
C LEU A 167 6.20 14.36 6.41
N ASP A 168 5.68 13.15 6.63
CA ASP A 168 6.22 12.21 7.62
C ASP A 168 7.69 11.80 7.32
N ARG A 169 8.09 11.83 6.04
CA ARG A 169 9.48 11.64 5.61
C ARG A 169 10.34 12.91 5.73
N GLY A 170 9.75 14.06 6.09
CA GLY A 170 10.42 15.35 6.23
C GLY A 170 10.51 16.19 4.95
N VAL A 171 9.69 15.88 3.93
CA VAL A 171 9.63 16.63 2.67
C VAL A 171 8.87 17.94 2.87
N GLU A 172 9.41 19.06 2.39
CA GLU A 172 8.70 20.36 2.41
C GLU A 172 7.62 20.39 1.32
N ILE A 173 6.39 20.75 1.66
CA ILE A 173 5.27 20.77 0.72
C ILE A 173 4.66 22.16 0.65
N ARG A 174 4.56 22.71 -0.57
CA ARG A 174 3.88 23.98 -0.85
C ARG A 174 2.75 23.77 -1.84
N VAL A 175 1.54 24.08 -1.44
CA VAL A 175 0.33 23.93 -2.26
C VAL A 175 -0.22 25.30 -2.61
N LEU A 176 -0.32 25.61 -3.90
CA LEU A 176 -0.86 26.87 -4.41
C LEU A 176 -2.12 26.61 -5.24
N LEU A 177 -3.24 27.18 -4.81
CA LEU A 177 -4.56 26.91 -5.37
C LEU A 177 -5.18 28.18 -5.96
N SER A 178 -5.84 28.06 -7.11
CA SER A 178 -6.70 29.14 -7.59
C SER A 178 -7.99 29.22 -6.75
N PRO A 179 -8.62 30.40 -6.60
CA PRO A 179 -9.89 30.53 -5.88
C PRO A 179 -11.00 29.62 -6.44
N ALA A 180 -11.06 29.45 -7.77
CA ALA A 180 -12.04 28.57 -8.40
C ALA A 180 -11.79 27.09 -8.06
N THR A 181 -10.53 26.66 -7.97
CA THR A 181 -10.18 25.32 -7.48
C THR A 181 -10.62 25.16 -6.02
N VAL A 182 -10.45 26.18 -5.18
CA VAL A 182 -10.89 26.16 -3.78
C VAL A 182 -12.41 26.00 -3.66
N ASP A 183 -13.18 26.66 -4.51
CA ASP A 183 -14.65 26.55 -4.54
C ASP A 183 -15.14 25.14 -4.94
N GLU A 184 -14.34 24.40 -5.71
CA GLU A 184 -14.64 23.04 -6.17
C GLU A 184 -14.09 21.94 -5.24
N LEU A 185 -13.21 22.30 -4.29
CA LEU A 185 -12.60 21.32 -3.38
C LEU A 185 -13.65 20.65 -2.47
N PRO A 186 -13.63 19.32 -2.35
CA PRO A 186 -14.42 18.62 -1.36
C PRO A 186 -14.10 19.11 0.05
N ARG A 187 -15.12 19.18 0.90
CA ARG A 187 -14.94 19.60 2.30
C ARG A 187 -13.99 18.70 3.08
N SER A 188 -13.90 17.40 2.75
CA SER A 188 -12.94 16.48 3.35
C SER A 188 -11.50 16.93 3.06
N VAL A 189 -11.20 17.18 1.78
CA VAL A 189 -9.88 17.63 1.31
C VAL A 189 -9.53 19.02 1.85
N GLY A 190 -10.45 19.98 1.77
CA GLY A 190 -10.23 21.33 2.31
C GLY A 190 -9.95 21.34 3.82
N ARG A 191 -10.64 20.49 4.58
CA ARG A 191 -10.37 20.29 6.02
C ARG A 191 -9.01 19.67 6.27
N ARG A 192 -8.57 18.71 5.45
CA ARG A 192 -7.22 18.16 5.56
C ARG A 192 -6.16 19.22 5.37
N TYR A 193 -6.25 20.04 4.32
CA TYR A 193 -5.30 21.12 4.07
C TYR A 193 -5.28 22.18 5.16
N THR A 194 -6.43 22.52 5.75
CA THR A 194 -6.53 23.63 6.71
C THR A 194 -6.49 23.21 8.19
N SER A 195 -6.49 21.92 8.48
CA SER A 195 -6.45 21.42 9.87
C SER A 195 -5.41 20.31 10.04
N GLU A 196 -5.52 19.21 9.29
CA GLU A 196 -4.68 18.03 9.52
C GLU A 196 -3.24 18.27 9.06
N LEU A 197 -3.06 18.69 7.81
CA LEU A 197 -1.74 18.96 7.22
C LEU A 197 -1.16 20.31 7.66
N ALA A 198 -2.01 21.31 7.95
CA ALA A 198 -1.57 22.63 8.40
C ALA A 198 -0.80 22.62 9.73
N ASP A 199 -1.02 21.60 10.57
CA ASP A 199 -0.33 21.44 11.85
C ASP A 199 1.03 20.71 11.70
N MET A 200 1.34 20.17 10.51
CA MET A 200 2.60 19.47 10.24
C MET A 200 3.71 20.43 9.84
N GLU A 201 4.92 20.20 10.35
CA GLU A 201 6.10 20.99 9.97
C GLU A 201 6.42 20.77 8.48
N GLY A 202 6.68 21.86 7.75
CA GLY A 202 7.03 21.80 6.33
C GLY A 202 5.84 21.86 5.37
N PHE A 203 4.60 21.93 5.83
CA PHE A 203 3.43 22.12 4.98
C PHE A 203 2.96 23.59 4.95
N GLU A 204 2.79 24.14 3.76
CA GLU A 204 2.13 25.43 3.54
C GLU A 204 1.13 25.34 2.39
N VAL A 205 -0.04 25.96 2.57
CA VAL A 205 -1.06 26.08 1.52
C VAL A 205 -1.53 27.51 1.36
N ARG A 206 -1.58 27.99 0.11
CA ARG A 206 -1.94 29.37 -0.24
C ARG A 206 -2.87 29.44 -1.43
N THR A 207 -3.53 30.58 -1.61
CA THR A 207 -4.41 30.86 -2.72
C THR A 207 -4.12 32.20 -3.38
N ILE A 208 -4.23 32.24 -4.71
CA ILE A 208 -4.04 33.45 -5.52
C ILE A 208 -4.81 33.30 -6.86
N PRO A 209 -5.47 34.36 -7.37
CA PRO A 209 -6.09 34.34 -8.69
C PRO A 209 -5.04 34.35 -9.82
N GLY A 210 -5.47 34.02 -11.05
CA GLY A 210 -4.61 34.12 -12.24
C GLY A 210 -3.59 32.99 -12.39
N ILE A 211 -3.90 31.81 -11.85
CA ILE A 211 -3.18 30.57 -12.13
C ILE A 211 -3.94 29.82 -13.21
N ASP A 212 -3.29 29.70 -14.36
CA ASP A 212 -3.77 28.93 -15.50
C ASP A 212 -3.01 27.59 -15.54
N GLY A 213 -3.74 26.48 -15.38
CA GLY A 213 -3.20 25.12 -15.46
C GLY A 213 -2.70 24.51 -14.15
N THR A 214 -2.39 23.22 -14.20
CA THR A 214 -1.94 22.42 -13.06
C THR A 214 -0.58 21.82 -13.35
N PHE A 215 0.35 22.01 -12.42
CA PHE A 215 1.67 21.40 -12.50
C PHE A 215 2.24 21.14 -11.11
N ASN A 216 3.21 20.24 -11.03
CA ASN A 216 3.90 19.88 -9.81
C ASN A 216 5.41 19.92 -10.07
N VAL A 217 6.18 20.37 -9.08
CA VAL A 217 7.65 20.35 -9.13
C VAL A 217 8.15 19.48 -7.99
N PHE A 218 8.99 18.51 -8.31
CA PHE A 218 9.58 17.57 -7.34
C PHE A 218 11.07 17.83 -7.27
N ASP A 219 11.56 18.10 -6.06
CA ASP A 219 12.97 18.28 -5.72
C ASP A 219 13.73 19.30 -6.57
N GLU A 220 13.05 20.15 -7.32
CA GLU A 220 13.68 21.08 -8.29
C GLU A 220 14.45 20.35 -9.40
N ILE A 221 14.11 19.08 -9.67
CA ILE A 221 14.74 18.26 -10.72
C ILE A 221 13.75 17.82 -11.81
N GLU A 222 12.46 17.75 -11.49
CA GLU A 222 11.43 17.29 -12.42
C GLU A 222 10.12 18.05 -12.25
N VAL A 223 9.34 18.11 -13.34
CA VAL A 223 8.06 18.82 -13.41
C VAL A 223 7.01 17.93 -14.05
N CYS A 224 5.93 17.66 -13.33
CA CYS A 224 4.73 17.05 -13.90
C CYS A 224 3.74 18.13 -14.34
N ILE A 225 3.29 18.09 -15.57
CA ILE A 225 2.32 19.03 -16.16
C ILE A 225 1.07 18.25 -16.55
N GLU A 226 -0.08 18.67 -16.02
CA GLU A 226 -1.37 18.13 -16.41
C GLU A 226 -1.77 18.68 -17.80
N VAL A 227 -2.17 17.77 -18.69
CA VAL A 227 -2.69 18.12 -20.01
C VAL A 227 -4.21 18.02 -19.97
N PRO A 228 -4.94 19.14 -20.16
CA PRO A 228 -6.39 19.15 -20.10
C PRO A 228 -7.02 18.39 -21.26
N HIS A 229 -8.19 17.77 -21.03
CA HIS A 229 -8.92 17.08 -22.09
C HIS A 229 -9.53 18.07 -23.11
N PRO A 230 -9.29 17.90 -24.42
CA PRO A 230 -9.73 18.87 -25.44
C PRO A 230 -11.25 18.91 -25.66
N LEU A 231 -12.01 18.05 -24.97
CA LEU A 231 -13.44 17.79 -25.20
C LEU A 231 -14.24 17.53 -23.91
N SER A 232 -13.55 17.29 -22.79
CA SER A 232 -14.13 17.05 -21.46
C SER A 232 -13.43 17.97 -20.48
N ALA A 233 -14.17 18.52 -19.51
CA ALA A 233 -13.56 19.31 -18.43
C ALA A 233 -13.29 18.48 -17.18
N ASP A 234 -13.83 17.26 -17.12
CA ASP A 234 -13.97 16.48 -15.87
C ASP A 234 -12.86 15.43 -15.66
N GLU A 235 -11.98 15.21 -16.65
CA GLU A 235 -10.89 14.22 -16.63
C GLU A 235 -9.65 14.77 -17.34
N PRO A 236 -8.40 14.49 -16.87
CA PRO A 236 -7.22 14.94 -17.60
C PRO A 236 -7.05 14.07 -18.84
N PHE A 237 -6.47 14.65 -19.89
CA PHE A 237 -6.08 13.85 -21.06
C PHE A 237 -4.84 13.03 -20.79
N ALA A 238 -3.85 13.66 -20.14
CA ALA A 238 -2.55 13.09 -19.89
C ALA A 238 -1.83 13.86 -18.79
N MET A 239 -0.76 13.28 -18.27
CA MET A 239 0.25 13.96 -17.48
C MET A 239 1.61 13.76 -18.14
N ILE A 240 2.37 14.83 -18.30
CA ILE A 240 3.72 14.79 -18.83
C ILE A 240 4.67 15.02 -17.65
N ASP A 241 5.56 14.08 -17.40
CA ASP A 241 6.65 14.24 -16.44
C ASP A 241 7.94 14.58 -17.20
N VAL A 242 8.56 15.70 -16.85
CA VAL A 242 9.77 16.21 -17.49
C VAL A 242 10.89 16.24 -16.45
N LYS A 243 11.87 15.34 -16.60
CA LYS A 243 13.06 15.30 -15.77
C LYS A 243 14.16 16.16 -16.39
N ASP A 244 14.19 17.42 -15.98
CA ASP A 244 15.13 18.44 -16.45
C ASP A 244 15.28 19.52 -15.36
N ILE A 245 16.49 19.63 -14.80
CA ILE A 245 16.82 20.57 -13.73
C ILE A 245 16.68 22.03 -14.19
N GLU A 246 17.08 22.35 -15.43
CA GLU A 246 17.00 23.71 -15.95
C GLU A 246 15.53 24.12 -16.13
N PHE A 247 14.70 23.20 -16.64
CA PHE A 247 13.26 23.41 -16.77
C PHE A 247 12.57 23.54 -15.41
N ALA A 248 12.86 22.63 -14.47
CA ALA A 248 12.31 22.68 -13.11
C ALA A 248 12.69 23.97 -12.38
N THR A 249 13.95 24.40 -12.51
CA THR A 249 14.42 25.69 -11.97
C THR A 249 13.66 26.86 -12.61
N SER A 250 13.47 26.85 -13.94
CA SER A 250 12.74 27.90 -14.63
C SER A 250 11.26 27.99 -14.21
N VAL A 251 10.61 26.86 -13.95
CA VAL A 251 9.24 26.80 -13.44
C VAL A 251 9.18 27.32 -12.00
N LYS A 252 10.12 26.90 -11.13
CA LYS A 252 10.23 27.40 -9.76
C LYS A 252 10.42 28.92 -9.72
N ASP A 253 11.27 29.47 -10.55
CA ASP A 253 11.52 30.92 -10.61
C ASP A 253 10.26 31.73 -11.00
N GLN A 254 9.34 31.11 -11.75
CA GLN A 254 8.03 31.70 -12.06
C GLN A 254 6.99 31.51 -10.94
N PHE A 255 7.16 30.48 -10.12
CA PHE A 255 6.31 30.17 -8.97
C PHE A 255 6.60 31.07 -7.77
N GLU A 256 7.87 31.29 -7.41
CA GLU A 256 8.25 32.01 -6.18
C GLU A 256 7.62 33.41 -6.05
N PRO A 257 7.55 34.26 -7.10
CA PRO A 257 6.86 35.55 -7.00
C PRO A 257 5.37 35.41 -6.68
N ARG A 258 4.69 34.45 -7.32
CA ARG A 258 3.26 34.19 -7.08
C ARG A 258 3.03 33.65 -5.68
N TRP A 259 3.93 32.80 -5.19
CA TRP A 259 3.88 32.27 -3.83
C TRP A 259 4.00 33.38 -2.78
N ALA A 260 4.91 34.33 -2.99
CA ALA A 260 5.12 35.46 -2.09
C ALA A 260 3.91 36.42 -2.02
N GLU A 261 3.18 36.56 -3.13
CA GLU A 261 1.97 37.38 -3.22
C GLU A 261 0.69 36.64 -2.78
N ALA A 262 0.73 35.32 -2.67
CA ALA A 262 -0.42 34.50 -2.34
C ALA A 262 -0.82 34.60 -0.86
N GLU A 263 -2.11 34.47 -0.59
CA GLU A 263 -2.68 34.52 0.75
C GLU A 263 -2.80 33.11 1.34
N PRO A 264 -2.63 32.91 2.67
CA PRO A 264 -2.91 31.61 3.29
C PRO A 264 -4.33 31.12 2.96
N LEU A 265 -4.47 29.82 2.68
CA LEU A 265 -5.79 29.25 2.38
C LEU A 265 -6.72 29.42 3.58
N THR A 266 -7.90 29.97 3.33
CA THR A 266 -9.00 29.97 4.28
C THR A 266 -10.12 29.09 3.73
N PHE A 267 -10.54 28.09 4.50
CA PHE A 267 -11.59 27.15 4.12
C PHE A 267 -12.69 27.20 5.18
N GLY A 268 -13.93 27.48 4.77
CA GLY A 268 -15.08 27.76 5.65
C GLY A 268 -16.27 26.84 5.42
#